data_AF-A0A1M6KKG9-F1
#
_entry.id   AF-A0A1M6KKG9-F1
#
_cell.length_a   1.000
_cell.length_b   1.000
_cell.length_c   1.000
_cell.angle_alpha   90.00
_cell.angle_beta   90.00
_cell.angle_gamma   90.00
#
_symmetry.space_group_name_H-M   'P 1'
#
loop_
_entity.id
_entity.type
_entity.pdbx_description
1 polymer ?
#
loop_
_entity_poly.entity_id
_entity_poly.type
_entity_poly.pdbx_seq_one_letter_code
_entity_poly.pdbx_strand_id
1 'polypeptide(L)' 'MKNIKYDKKAIKHKMEELRLSLNSAYVKHGNTKEVVKMSQELDKYISIAQGK' A
#
# COMPACT_ATOMS: atom_id res chain seq x y z
N MET A 1 -24.30 -1.23 -4.69
CA MET A 1 -22.83 -1.20 -4.61
C MET A 1 -22.43 -0.14 -3.59
N LYS A 2 -21.82 -0.52 -2.47
CA LYS A 2 -21.38 0.45 -1.44
C LYS A 2 -20.20 1.23 -2.02
N ASN A 3 -20.44 2.47 -2.43
CA ASN A 3 -19.39 3.45 -2.74
C ASN A 3 -18.60 3.70 -1.45
N ILE A 4 -17.57 2.90 -1.21
CA ILE A 4 -16.54 3.28 -0.25
C ILE A 4 -15.82 4.45 -0.92
N LYS A 5 -16.30 5.67 -0.64
CA LYS A 5 -15.57 6.90 -0.86
C LYS A 5 -14.36 6.79 0.06
N TYR A 6 -13.32 6.10 -0.38
CA TYR A 6 -12.04 6.18 0.28
C TYR A 6 -11.66 7.67 0.25
N ASP A 7 -11.68 8.30 1.41
CA ASP A 7 -11.20 9.66 1.55
C ASP A 7 -9.78 9.68 0.97
N LYS A 8 -9.51 10.58 0.03
CA LYS A 8 -8.17 10.73 -0.59
C LYS A 8 -7.10 10.86 0.49
N LYS A 9 -7.43 11.48 1.64
CA LYS A 9 -6.55 11.57 2.81
C LYS A 9 -6.28 10.20 3.44
N ALA A 10 -7.29 9.36 3.59
CA ALA A 10 -7.15 8.01 4.13
C ALA A 10 -6.32 7.10 3.21
N ILE A 11 -6.52 7.19 1.88
CA ILE A 11 -5.69 6.46 0.91
C ILE A 11 -4.24 6.90 1.03
N LYS A 12 -3.99 8.21 1.05
CA LYS A 12 -2.63 8.76 1.15
C LYS A 12 -1.95 8.28 2.43
N HIS A 13 -2.63 8.34 3.57
CA HIS A 13 -2.10 7.85 4.84
C HIS A 13 -1.75 6.35 4.75
N LYS A 14 -2.66 5.54 4.20
CA LYS A 14 -2.44 4.10 4.08
C LYS A 14 -1.27 3.75 3.16
N MET A 15 -1.11 4.48 2.05
CA MET A 15 0.04 4.34 1.16
C MET A 15 1.36 4.67 1.86
N GLU A 16 1.36 5.70 2.70
CA GLU A 16 2.56 6.14 3.42
C GLU A 16 2.97 5.14 4.50
N GLU A 17 2.00 4.62 5.27
CA GLU A 17 2.22 3.51 6.19
C GLU A 17 2.79 2.26 5.49
N LEU A 18 2.20 1.87 4.37
CA LEU A 18 2.64 0.71 3.60
C LEU A 18 4.04 0.91 3.03
N ARG A 19 4.39 2.11 2.56
CA ARG A 19 5.75 2.43 2.09
C ARG A 19 6.79 2.28 3.20
N LEU A 20 6.51 2.84 4.39
CA LEU A 20 7.42 2.74 5.53
C LEU A 20 7.58 1.29 5.99
N SER A 21 6.47 0.56 6.08
CA SER A 21 6.45 -0.84 6.50
C SER A 21 7.18 -1.73 5.49
N LEU A 22 6.92 -1.54 4.20
CA LEU A 22 7.59 -2.27 3.11
C LEU A 22 9.10 -2.03 3.14
N ASN A 23 9.53 -0.78 3.30
CA ASN A 23 10.96 -0.45 3.37
C ASN A 23 11.62 -1.09 4.59
N SER A 24 11.00 -1.00 5.77
CA SER A 24 11.50 -1.64 6.98
C SER A 24 11.59 -3.16 6.84
N ALA A 25 10.56 -3.79 6.29
CA ALA A 25 10.53 -5.24 6.07
C ALA A 25 11.56 -5.68 5.03
N TYR A 26 11.73 -4.92 3.94
CA TYR A 26 12.74 -5.20 2.92
C TYR A 26 14.16 -5.11 3.48
N VAL A 27 14.45 -4.07 4.27
CA VAL A 27 15.76 -3.92 4.93
C VAL A 27 16.04 -5.05 5.92
N LYS A 28 15.03 -5.48 6.68
CA LYS A 28 15.21 -6.49 7.74
C LYS A 28 15.21 -7.93 7.22
N HIS A 29 14.41 -8.22 6.20
CA HIS A 29 14.12 -9.59 5.77
C HIS A 29 14.45 -9.85 4.28
N GLY A 30 14.77 -8.82 3.50
CA GLY A 30 15.00 -8.93 2.07
C GLY A 30 13.72 -9.22 1.28
N ASN A 31 13.88 -9.81 0.11
CA ASN A 31 12.76 -10.09 -0.78
C ASN A 31 12.00 -11.37 -0.38
N THR A 32 11.12 -11.27 0.60
CA THR A 32 10.28 -12.39 1.06
C THR A 32 8.87 -12.34 0.47
N LYS A 33 8.11 -13.44 0.62
CA LYS A 33 6.69 -13.49 0.21
C LYS A 33 5.84 -12.43 0.92
N GLU A 34 6.15 -12.06 2.16
CA GLU A 34 5.44 -11.01 2.88
C GLU A 34 5.72 -9.62 2.29
N VAL A 35 6.99 -9.35 1.98
CA VAL A 35 7.40 -8.10 1.31
C VAL A 35 6.74 -7.97 -0.06
N VAL A 36 6.65 -9.06 -0.83
CA VAL A 36 5.92 -9.06 -2.10
C VAL A 36 4.43 -8.77 -1.89
N LYS A 37 3.78 -9.37 -0.89
CA LYS A 37 2.36 -9.09 -0.57
C LYS A 37 2.14 -7.62 -0.20
N MET A 38 3.02 -7.06 0.64
CA MET A 38 2.96 -5.64 1.00
C MET A 38 3.15 -4.72 -0.20
N SER A 39 4.07 -5.07 -1.12
CA SER A 39 4.26 -4.34 -2.38
C SER A 39 2.99 -4.37 -3.24
N GLN A 40 2.37 -5.53 -3.40
CA GLN A 40 1.13 -5.68 -4.17
C GLN A 40 -0.04 -4.93 -3.52
N GLU A 41 -0.10 -4.87 -2.19
CA GLU A 41 -1.11 -4.08 -1.49
C GLU A 41 -0.90 -2.57 -1.71
N LEU A 42 0.35 -2.10 -1.63
CA LEU A 42 0.70 -0.72 -1.95
C LEU A 42 0.31 -0.34 -3.38
N ASP A 43 0.56 -1.22 -4.35
CA ASP A 43 0.18 -1.01 -5.76
C ASP A 43 -1.33 -0.86 -5.94
N LYS A 44 -2.15 -1.62 -5.21
CA LYS A 44 -3.62 -1.46 -5.23
C LYS A 44 -4.02 -0.07 -4.78
N TYR A 45 -3.46 0.42 -3.67
CA TYR A 45 -3.77 1.77 -3.18
C TYR A 45 -3.27 2.87 -4.12
N ILE A 46 -2.13 2.67 -4.79
CA ILE A 46 -1.65 3.57 -5.86
C ILE A 46 -2.64 3.59 -7.03
N SER A 47 -3.13 2.42 -7.47
CA SER A 47 -4.13 2.34 -8.55
C SER A 47 -5.41 3.09 -8.19
N ILE A 48 -5.94 2.87 -6.98
CA ILE A 48 -7.14 3.57 -6.48
C ILE A 48 -6.88 5.09 -6.43
N ALA A 49 -5.70 5.52 -5.96
CA ALA A 49 -5.34 6.95 -5.93
C ALA A 49 -5.23 7.58 -7.32
N GLN A 50 -4.80 6.79 -8.32
CA GLN A 50 -4.69 7.20 -9.72
C GLN A 50 -6.02 7.07 -10.50
N GLY A 51 -7.06 6.46 -9.91
CA GLY A 51 -8.33 6.20 -10.57
C GLY A 51 -8.25 5.14 -11.67
N LYS A 52 -7.33 4.18 -11.55
CA LYS A 52 -7.11 3.07 -12.47
C LYS A 52 -7.71 1.77 -11.93
#